data_AF-A0A5P1EMA0-F1
#
_entry.id   AF-A0A5P1EMA0-F1
#
_cell.length_a   1.000
_cell.length_b   1.000
_cell.length_c   1.000
_cell.angle_alpha   90.00
_cell.angle_beta   90.00
_cell.angle_gamma   90.00
#
_symmetry.space_group_name_H-M   'P 1'
#
loop_
_entity.id
_entity.type
_entity.pdbx_description
1 polymer ?
#
loop_
_entity_poly.entity_id
_entity_poly.type
_entity_poly.pdbx_seq_one_letter_code
_entity_poly.pdbx_strand_id
1 'polypeptide(L)'
;MDGTANSKFDRAEELKTSANEAFKANKFSQAIDLYTQAIELNSLNAVYWANRAFSHTKLEEYGSAIQDASKAIEIDPRYSKGYYRRGAAYLAMGKFKEALKDFQQVKRICPNDPDATKKLKECEKAVQKIRFEEAIAVNDSSRRSVAESIDFHCIDVEPQYTGARIDGEVVTLDFVKKMMVDFKNQKFLHKRYAYQIVLQAREMLRAMPSLVDITVNDGSHLTVCGDVHGQYYDLLNIFELNGLPSEDNPYLFNGDFVDRGSFSLEVILTLFAFKCMSPSAMYLARGNHESKSMNKIYGFEGEVRSKLSETFVELFAEVFCCLPLAHVINDKVFVVHGGLFSIDGVKLSDIRAIDRFCEPPEEGLMCELLWSDPQPQLGRGPSKRGVGLSFGEDVTKRFLQENNLDLVVRSHEVKDEGYEIEHGGKLITVFSAPNYCDQMGNKGAFIRFKAPELKPDIVSFSSVPHPDVKPMAYANNFLRMFS
;
A
#
# COMPACT_ATOMS: atom_id res chain seq x y z
N MET A 1 8.68 -40.92 33.69
CA MET A 1 8.30 -39.52 33.43
C MET A 1 8.60 -39.09 31.98
N ASP A 2 8.71 -40.03 31.01
CA ASP A 2 9.08 -39.72 29.61
C ASP A 2 7.90 -39.57 28.63
N GLY A 3 6.70 -40.07 28.97
CA GLY A 3 5.57 -40.12 28.02
C GLY A 3 4.92 -38.76 27.71
N THR A 4 5.01 -37.79 28.62
CA THR A 4 4.35 -36.48 28.47
C THR A 4 5.17 -35.47 27.65
N ALA A 5 6.49 -35.62 27.59
CA ALA A 5 7.35 -34.75 26.78
C ALA A 5 7.24 -35.11 25.29
N ASN A 6 7.23 -36.41 24.96
CA ASN A 6 7.08 -36.88 23.58
C ASN A 6 5.76 -36.42 22.95
N SER A 7 4.66 -36.52 23.70
CA SER A 7 3.33 -36.07 23.24
C SER A 7 3.24 -34.57 22.93
N LYS A 8 4.02 -33.71 23.61
CA LYS A 8 4.05 -32.27 23.31
C LYS A 8 4.77 -31.95 22.00
N PHE A 9 5.87 -32.64 21.73
CA PHE A 9 6.62 -32.48 20.48
C PHE A 9 5.83 -33.01 19.28
N ASP A 10 5.18 -34.16 19.44
CA ASP A 10 4.29 -34.72 18.42
C ASP A 10 3.15 -33.75 18.09
N ARG A 11 2.55 -33.14 19.13
CA ARG A 11 1.50 -32.13 18.95
C ARG A 11 2.00 -30.86 18.26
N ALA A 12 3.22 -30.41 18.55
CA ALA A 12 3.83 -29.27 17.86
C ALA A 12 4.02 -29.56 16.35
N GLU A 13 4.42 -30.78 16.00
CA GLU A 13 4.58 -31.21 14.61
C GLU A 13 3.24 -31.34 13.87
N GLU A 14 2.18 -31.77 14.54
CA GLU A 14 0.81 -31.74 14.00
C GLU A 14 0.36 -30.31 13.69
N LEU A 15 0.52 -29.38 14.64
CA LEU A 15 0.18 -27.97 14.45
C LEU A 15 0.97 -27.33 13.31
N LYS A 16 2.28 -27.63 13.21
CA LYS A 16 3.11 -27.22 12.06
C LYS A 16 2.55 -27.77 10.75
N THR A 17 2.06 -29.02 10.72
CA THR A 17 1.49 -29.61 9.51
C THR A 17 0.21 -28.90 9.09
N SER A 18 -0.71 -28.65 10.03
CA SER A 18 -1.90 -27.84 9.78
C SER A 18 -1.57 -26.41 9.36
N ALA A 19 -0.54 -25.79 9.94
CA ALA A 19 -0.07 -24.47 9.55
C ALA A 19 0.45 -24.45 8.10
N ASN A 20 1.16 -25.50 7.67
CA ASN A 20 1.60 -25.66 6.28
C ASN A 20 0.41 -25.81 5.32
N GLU A 21 -0.65 -26.50 5.72
CA GLU A 21 -1.87 -26.63 4.93
C GLU A 21 -2.61 -25.30 4.79
N ALA A 22 -2.77 -24.56 5.90
CA ALA A 22 -3.32 -23.20 5.88
C ALA A 22 -2.50 -22.27 4.98
N PHE A 23 -1.16 -22.34 5.06
CA PHE A 23 -0.26 -21.56 4.20
C PHE A 23 -0.45 -21.90 2.71
N LYS A 24 -0.54 -23.20 2.36
CA LYS A 24 -0.78 -23.64 0.97
C LYS A 24 -2.15 -23.21 0.44
N ALA A 25 -3.12 -23.03 1.33
CA ALA A 25 -4.45 -22.51 1.02
C ALA A 25 -4.51 -20.97 1.06
N ASN A 26 -3.36 -20.28 1.10
CA ASN A 26 -3.22 -18.82 1.21
C ASN A 26 -3.89 -18.20 2.46
N LYS A 27 -4.19 -19.01 3.49
CA LYS A 27 -4.72 -18.55 4.78
C LYS A 27 -3.58 -18.18 5.71
N PHE A 28 -2.85 -17.12 5.37
CA PHE A 28 -1.60 -16.78 6.04
C PHE A 28 -1.79 -16.35 7.52
N SER A 29 -2.88 -15.63 7.84
CA SER A 29 -3.21 -15.27 9.23
C SER A 29 -3.43 -16.52 10.10
N GLN A 30 -4.27 -17.45 9.61
CA GLN A 30 -4.47 -18.74 10.28
C GLN A 30 -3.17 -19.55 10.40
N ALA A 31 -2.30 -19.51 9.38
CA ALA A 31 -1.00 -20.18 9.44
C ALA A 31 -0.11 -19.58 10.54
N ILE A 32 -0.11 -18.25 10.73
CA ILE A 32 0.62 -17.58 11.80
C ILE A 32 0.14 -18.04 13.17
N ASP A 33 -1.17 -18.11 13.39
CA ASP A 33 -1.74 -18.57 14.67
C ASP A 33 -1.34 -20.01 14.99
N LEU A 34 -1.42 -20.90 13.98
CA LEU A 34 -1.04 -22.31 14.14
C LEU A 34 0.46 -22.48 14.39
N TYR A 35 1.31 -21.72 13.70
CA TYR A 35 2.75 -21.71 13.99
C TYR A 35 3.04 -21.16 15.38
N THR A 36 2.29 -20.16 15.84
CA THR A 36 2.43 -19.60 17.18
C THR A 36 2.15 -20.66 18.24
N GLN A 37 1.05 -21.40 18.09
CA GLN A 37 0.74 -22.54 18.98
C GLN A 37 1.82 -23.63 18.92
N ALA A 38 2.38 -23.92 17.75
CA ALA A 38 3.50 -24.88 17.63
C ALA A 38 4.77 -24.39 18.36
N ILE A 39 5.07 -23.09 18.27
CA ILE A 39 6.20 -22.45 18.95
C ILE A 39 6.03 -22.46 20.47
N GLU A 40 4.81 -22.23 20.98
CA GLU A 40 4.49 -22.31 22.40
C GLU A 40 4.77 -23.71 22.99
N LEU A 41 4.54 -24.76 22.20
CA LEU A 41 4.82 -26.14 22.60
C LEU A 41 6.30 -26.53 22.45
N ASN A 42 6.99 -26.00 21.43
CA ASN A 42 8.40 -26.24 21.19
C ASN A 42 9.08 -25.05 20.51
N SER A 43 9.63 -24.15 21.34
CA SER A 43 10.26 -22.91 20.88
C SER A 43 11.67 -23.08 20.32
N LEU A 44 12.28 -24.28 20.44
CA LEU A 44 13.66 -24.57 20.03
C LEU A 44 13.75 -25.15 18.61
N ASN A 45 12.64 -25.19 17.87
CA ASN A 45 12.66 -25.63 16.47
C ASN A 45 12.74 -24.42 15.52
N ALA A 46 13.91 -24.23 14.89
CA ALA A 46 14.17 -23.13 13.96
C ALA A 46 13.20 -23.10 12.75
N VAL A 47 12.65 -24.26 12.35
CA VAL A 47 11.74 -24.35 11.20
C VAL A 47 10.42 -23.63 11.47
N TYR A 48 9.89 -23.68 12.69
CA TYR A 48 8.62 -23.06 13.03
C TYR A 48 8.70 -21.54 12.88
N TRP A 49 9.75 -20.95 13.47
CA TRP A 49 10.06 -19.53 13.35
C TRP A 49 10.27 -19.10 11.90
N ALA A 50 11.04 -19.85 11.11
CA ALA A 50 11.27 -19.50 9.70
C ALA A 50 10.02 -19.61 8.82
N ASN A 51 9.12 -20.56 9.12
CA ASN A 51 7.86 -20.69 8.39
C ASN A 51 6.85 -19.61 8.80
N ARG A 52 6.79 -19.25 10.08
CA ARG A 52 5.98 -18.12 10.54
C ARG A 52 6.49 -16.80 9.98
N ALA A 53 7.81 -16.59 9.93
CA ALA A 53 8.43 -15.47 9.23
C ALA A 53 8.01 -15.39 7.75
N PHE A 54 7.87 -16.53 7.08
CA PHE A 54 7.41 -16.54 5.70
C PHE A 54 5.94 -16.15 5.57
N SER A 55 5.11 -16.59 6.52
CA SER A 55 3.70 -16.21 6.59
C SER A 55 3.54 -14.71 6.85
N HIS A 56 4.30 -14.15 7.80
CA HIS A 56 4.40 -12.71 8.03
C HIS A 56 4.83 -11.96 6.76
N THR A 57 5.82 -12.48 6.01
CA THR A 57 6.27 -11.86 4.75
C THR A 57 5.14 -11.79 3.70
N LYS A 58 4.26 -12.82 3.65
CA LYS A 58 3.12 -12.85 2.73
C LYS A 58 2.00 -11.88 3.13
N LEU A 59 1.90 -11.52 4.40
CA LEU A 59 1.03 -10.45 4.91
C LEU A 59 1.74 -9.09 5.03
N GLU A 60 2.97 -8.97 4.52
CA GLU A 60 3.73 -7.70 4.53
C GLU A 60 4.12 -7.20 5.92
N GLU A 61 4.05 -8.10 6.91
CA GLU A 61 4.50 -7.91 8.28
C GLU A 61 6.03 -8.12 8.35
N TYR A 62 6.79 -7.34 7.58
CA TYR A 62 8.24 -7.55 7.37
C TYR A 62 9.07 -7.41 8.65
N GLY A 63 8.67 -6.54 9.58
CA GLY A 63 9.29 -6.39 10.89
C GLY A 63 9.17 -7.67 11.73
N SER A 64 7.96 -8.24 11.82
CA SER A 64 7.72 -9.53 12.47
C SER A 64 8.48 -10.66 11.77
N ALA A 65 8.53 -10.66 10.43
CA ALA A 65 9.30 -11.63 9.66
C ALA A 65 10.80 -11.57 9.97
N ILE A 66 11.38 -10.37 10.13
CA ILE A 66 12.79 -10.19 10.50
C ILE A 66 13.06 -10.70 11.91
N GLN A 67 12.16 -10.44 12.86
CA GLN A 67 12.29 -10.91 14.24
C GLN A 67 12.27 -12.44 14.30
N ASP A 68 11.26 -13.07 13.69
CA ASP A 68 11.12 -14.52 13.66
C ASP A 68 12.29 -15.19 12.93
N ALA A 69 12.71 -14.65 11.78
CA ALA A 69 13.84 -15.18 11.04
C ALA A 69 15.16 -15.03 11.81
N SER A 70 15.32 -13.95 12.58
CA SER A 70 16.47 -13.78 13.47
C SER A 70 16.44 -14.80 14.61
N LYS A 71 15.26 -15.10 15.16
CA LYS A 71 15.13 -16.15 16.18
C LYS A 71 15.44 -17.54 15.64
N ALA A 72 15.01 -17.84 14.41
CA ALA A 72 15.37 -19.08 13.72
C ALA A 72 16.90 -19.24 13.57
N ILE A 73 17.61 -18.15 13.25
CA ILE A 73 19.08 -18.13 13.12
C ILE A 73 19.77 -18.29 14.48
N GLU A 74 19.23 -17.68 15.54
CA GLU A 74 19.74 -17.83 16.91
C GLU A 74 19.66 -19.29 17.37
N ILE A 75 18.56 -19.98 17.05
CA ILE A 75 18.32 -21.38 17.40
C ILE A 75 19.23 -22.32 16.59
N ASP A 76 19.29 -22.14 15.27
CA ASP A 76 20.19 -22.92 14.40
C ASP A 76 20.95 -22.00 13.41
N PRO A 77 22.19 -21.60 13.75
CA PRO A 77 23.01 -20.75 12.89
C PRO A 77 23.40 -21.38 11.55
N ARG A 78 23.21 -22.69 11.36
CA ARG A 78 23.47 -23.40 10.10
C ARG A 78 22.20 -23.57 9.26
N TYR A 79 21.03 -23.17 9.78
CA TYR A 79 19.78 -23.26 9.05
C TYR A 79 19.67 -22.16 7.98
N SER A 80 19.98 -22.50 6.73
CA SER A 80 20.05 -21.56 5.61
C SER A 80 18.74 -20.81 5.37
N LYS A 81 17.58 -21.44 5.61
CA LYS A 81 16.28 -20.80 5.41
C LYS A 81 16.06 -19.62 6.37
N GLY A 82 16.60 -19.63 7.59
CA GLY A 82 16.51 -18.48 8.49
C GLY A 82 17.08 -17.21 7.85
N TYR A 83 18.33 -17.27 7.38
CA TYR A 83 18.97 -16.17 6.65
C TYR A 83 18.21 -15.79 5.38
N TYR A 84 17.75 -16.79 4.62
CA TYR A 84 16.98 -16.52 3.41
C TYR A 84 15.68 -15.75 3.69
N ARG A 85 14.93 -16.11 4.74
CA ARG A 85 13.69 -15.41 5.12
C ARG A 85 13.98 -13.99 5.58
N ARG A 86 15.02 -13.79 6.39
CA ARG A 86 15.40 -12.46 6.86
C ARG A 86 15.89 -11.56 5.72
N GLY A 87 16.71 -12.10 4.82
CA GLY A 87 17.17 -11.39 3.63
C GLY A 87 16.03 -11.01 2.68
N ALA A 88 15.02 -11.88 2.52
CA ALA A 88 13.82 -11.57 1.74
C ALA A 88 12.96 -10.46 2.38
N ALA A 89 12.81 -10.48 3.71
CA ALA A 89 12.07 -9.43 4.42
C ALA A 89 12.81 -8.07 4.35
N TYR A 90 14.13 -8.05 4.55
CA TYR A 90 14.93 -6.83 4.33
C TYR A 90 14.83 -6.32 2.89
N LEU A 91 14.84 -7.21 1.90
CA LEU A 91 14.68 -6.83 0.49
C LEU A 91 13.34 -6.14 0.24
N ALA A 92 12.24 -6.67 0.78
CA ALA A 92 10.92 -6.08 0.64
C ALA A 92 10.85 -4.67 1.28
N MET A 93 11.54 -4.46 2.40
CA MET A 93 11.69 -3.14 3.03
C MET A 93 12.66 -2.19 2.30
N GLY A 94 13.26 -2.59 1.18
CA GLY A 94 14.31 -1.81 0.51
C GLY A 94 15.64 -1.73 1.27
N LYS A 95 15.86 -2.57 2.29
CA LYS A 95 17.09 -2.68 3.08
C LYS A 95 18.11 -3.60 2.39
N PHE A 96 18.55 -3.22 1.19
CA PHE A 96 19.38 -4.07 0.32
C PHE A 96 20.77 -4.38 0.92
N LYS A 97 21.33 -3.47 1.73
CA LYS A 97 22.66 -3.66 2.37
C LYS A 97 22.59 -4.76 3.43
N GLU A 98 21.50 -4.82 4.19
CA GLU A 98 21.18 -5.84 5.18
C GLU A 98 20.86 -7.18 4.51
N ALA A 99 20.01 -7.16 3.49
CA ALA A 99 19.66 -8.34 2.71
C ALA A 99 20.89 -9.02 2.08
N LEU A 100 21.85 -8.23 1.58
CA LEU A 100 23.08 -8.74 1.00
C LEU A 100 23.91 -9.58 1.99
N LYS A 101 24.00 -9.15 3.26
CA LYS A 101 24.73 -9.90 4.30
C LYS A 101 24.12 -11.29 4.51
N ASP A 102 22.79 -11.37 4.52
CA ASP A 102 22.08 -12.63 4.69
C ASP A 102 22.22 -13.54 3.46
N PHE A 103 22.09 -13.01 2.23
CA PHE A 103 22.31 -13.83 1.02
C PHE A 103 23.75 -14.32 0.87
N GLN A 104 24.75 -13.53 1.30
CA GLN A 104 26.13 -13.99 1.39
C GLN A 104 26.26 -15.19 2.34
N GLN A 105 25.59 -15.14 3.49
CA GLN A 105 25.59 -16.24 4.44
C GLN A 105 24.87 -17.48 3.91
N VAL A 106 23.74 -17.33 3.22
CA VAL A 106 23.06 -18.44 2.53
C VAL A 106 24.01 -19.11 1.53
N LYS A 107 24.73 -18.33 0.72
CA LYS A 107 25.70 -18.86 -0.25
C LYS A 107 26.88 -19.59 0.42
N ARG A 108 27.33 -19.14 1.60
CA ARG A 108 28.37 -19.86 2.36
C ARG A 108 27.89 -21.21 2.89
N ILE A 109 26.65 -21.27 3.39
CA ILE A 109 26.04 -22.51 3.92
C ILE A 109 25.70 -23.48 2.78
N CYS A 110 25.20 -22.96 1.65
CA CYS A 110 24.76 -23.74 0.49
C CYS A 110 25.57 -23.36 -0.77
N PRO A 111 26.86 -23.76 -0.88
CA PRO A 111 27.76 -23.28 -1.95
C PRO A 111 27.35 -23.74 -3.34
N ASN A 112 26.66 -24.88 -3.46
CA ASN A 112 26.24 -25.45 -4.74
C ASN A 112 24.81 -25.09 -5.12
N ASP A 113 24.10 -24.30 -4.32
CA ASP A 113 22.72 -23.90 -4.62
C ASP A 113 22.71 -22.84 -5.74
N PRO A 114 22.14 -23.16 -6.92
CA PRO A 114 22.05 -22.21 -8.03
C PRO A 114 21.13 -21.03 -7.71
N ASP A 115 20.07 -21.22 -6.93
CA ASP A 115 19.13 -20.16 -6.55
C ASP A 115 19.82 -19.15 -5.60
N ALA A 116 20.55 -19.66 -4.61
CA ALA A 116 21.35 -18.81 -3.71
C ALA A 116 22.38 -17.98 -4.48
N THR A 117 23.04 -18.58 -5.47
CA THR A 117 24.02 -17.89 -6.33
C THR A 117 23.36 -16.79 -7.16
N LYS A 118 22.20 -17.08 -7.75
CA LYS A 118 21.44 -16.13 -8.56
C LYS A 118 20.98 -14.94 -7.70
N LYS A 119 20.39 -15.22 -6.54
CA LYS A 119 19.87 -14.19 -5.62
C LYS A 119 20.97 -13.30 -5.05
N LEU A 120 22.12 -13.86 -4.69
CA LEU A 120 23.27 -13.07 -4.25
C LEU A 120 23.71 -12.08 -5.33
N LYS A 121 23.88 -12.54 -6.56
CA LYS A 121 24.29 -11.66 -7.68
C LYS A 121 23.29 -10.55 -7.96
N GLU A 122 21.99 -10.86 -7.93
CA GLU A 122 20.95 -9.84 -8.11
C GLU A 122 20.92 -8.84 -6.96
N CYS A 123 21.13 -9.29 -5.71
CA CYS A 123 21.27 -8.39 -4.55
C CYS A 123 22.49 -7.47 -4.68
N GLU A 124 23.65 -8.00 -5.11
CA GLU A 124 24.85 -7.21 -5.35
C GLU A 124 24.63 -6.12 -6.41
N LYS A 125 23.97 -6.46 -7.52
CA LYS A 125 23.59 -5.49 -8.56
C LYS A 125 22.67 -4.41 -8.00
N ALA A 126 21.66 -4.79 -7.20
CA ALA A 126 20.73 -3.84 -6.60
C ALA A 126 21.44 -2.87 -5.64
N VAL A 127 22.33 -3.38 -4.77
CA VAL A 127 23.15 -2.55 -3.88
C VAL A 127 24.06 -1.61 -4.67
N GLN A 128 24.67 -2.08 -5.76
CA GLN A 128 25.51 -1.24 -6.61
C GLN A 128 24.71 -0.12 -7.28
N LYS A 129 23.50 -0.42 -7.79
CA LYS A 129 22.59 0.57 -8.37
C LYS A 129 22.20 1.62 -7.34
N ILE A 130 21.86 1.22 -6.12
CA ILE A 130 21.49 2.14 -5.03
C ILE A 130 22.65 3.02 -4.63
N ARG A 131 23.86 2.49 -4.50
CA ARG A 131 25.05 3.32 -4.20
C ARG A 131 25.30 4.37 -5.27
N PHE A 132 25.08 4.02 -6.54
CA PHE A 132 25.19 4.98 -7.64
C PHE A 132 24.12 6.07 -7.52
N GLU A 133 22.87 5.68 -7.26
CA GLU A 133 21.75 6.63 -7.07
C GLU A 133 21.93 7.53 -5.83
N GLU A 134 22.33 6.98 -4.69
CA GLU A 134 22.68 7.72 -3.46
C GLU A 134 23.79 8.74 -3.75
N ALA A 135 24.78 8.39 -4.58
CA ALA A 135 25.88 9.29 -4.93
C ALA A 135 25.47 10.45 -5.86
N ILE A 136 24.39 10.30 -6.62
CA ILE A 136 23.86 11.34 -7.52
C ILE A 136 22.61 12.03 -6.93
N ALA A 137 22.17 11.61 -5.75
CA ALA A 137 21.02 12.19 -5.06
C ALA A 137 21.38 13.61 -4.59
N VAL A 138 20.84 14.60 -5.30
CA VAL A 138 20.85 16.00 -4.87
C VAL A 138 19.65 16.22 -3.94
N ASN A 139 19.81 17.01 -2.87
CA ASN A 139 18.70 17.35 -1.96
C ASN A 139 17.48 17.88 -2.75
N ASP A 140 16.32 17.23 -2.57
CA ASP A 140 15.10 17.50 -3.34
C ASP A 140 14.63 18.95 -3.24
N SER A 141 14.91 19.65 -2.13
CA SER A 141 14.58 21.07 -1.95
C SER A 141 15.33 22.02 -2.89
N SER A 142 16.32 21.53 -3.64
CA SER A 142 17.10 22.31 -4.61
C SER A 142 16.86 21.94 -6.07
N ARG A 143 16.06 20.89 -6.33
CA ARG A 143 15.65 20.53 -7.70
C ARG A 143 14.55 21.49 -8.14
N ARG A 144 14.71 22.05 -9.35
CA ARG A 144 13.58 22.70 -10.04
C ARG A 144 12.51 21.65 -10.28
N SER A 145 11.26 22.02 -10.05
CA SER A 145 10.12 21.13 -10.27
C SER A 145 10.10 20.68 -11.73
N VAL A 146 9.91 19.40 -11.98
CA VAL A 146 9.92 18.86 -13.35
C VAL A 146 8.74 19.42 -14.14
N ALA A 147 7.64 19.71 -13.44
CA ALA A 147 6.47 20.39 -13.99
C ALA A 147 6.80 21.76 -14.62
N GLU A 148 7.79 22.51 -14.11
CA GLU A 148 8.16 23.83 -14.67
C GLU A 148 8.83 23.73 -16.05
N SER A 149 9.34 22.55 -16.40
CA SER A 149 10.01 22.30 -17.68
C SER A 149 9.09 21.69 -18.75
N ILE A 150 7.83 21.39 -18.39
CA ILE A 150 6.88 20.70 -19.26
C ILE A 150 5.76 21.67 -19.64
N ASP A 151 5.64 21.93 -20.94
CA ASP A 151 4.44 22.54 -21.50
C ASP A 151 3.73 21.54 -22.40
N PHE A 152 2.57 21.04 -21.97
CA PHE A 152 1.79 20.08 -22.75
C PHE A 152 1.18 20.71 -24.02
N HIS A 153 1.07 22.05 -24.11
CA HIS A 153 0.55 22.72 -25.30
C HIS A 153 1.46 22.52 -26.51
N CYS A 154 2.77 22.43 -26.28
CA CYS A 154 3.80 22.19 -27.31
C CYS A 154 3.90 20.73 -27.77
N ILE A 155 3.13 19.81 -27.19
CA ILE A 155 3.17 18.39 -27.54
C ILE A 155 2.12 18.12 -28.62
N ASP A 156 2.58 17.86 -29.84
CA ASP A 156 1.72 17.47 -30.95
C ASP A 156 1.11 16.08 -30.72
N VAL A 157 -0.13 15.90 -31.16
CA VAL A 157 -0.82 14.60 -31.17
C VAL A 157 -0.89 14.09 -32.59
N GLU A 158 -0.33 12.92 -32.83
CA GLU A 158 -0.29 12.35 -34.16
C GLU A 158 -1.70 12.09 -34.74
N PRO A 159 -1.94 12.32 -36.05
CA PRO A 159 -3.25 12.13 -36.66
C PRO A 159 -3.82 10.70 -36.52
N GLN A 160 -2.94 9.70 -36.43
CA GLN A 160 -3.31 8.30 -36.22
C GLN A 160 -3.81 7.98 -34.80
N TYR A 161 -3.64 8.89 -33.83
CA TYR A 161 -4.13 8.68 -32.46
C TYR A 161 -5.66 8.71 -32.42
N THR A 162 -6.28 7.60 -32.03
CA THR A 162 -7.75 7.43 -31.98
C THR A 162 -8.29 7.22 -30.56
N GLY A 163 -7.45 7.41 -29.54
CA GLY A 163 -7.85 7.34 -28.14
C GLY A 163 -8.58 8.60 -27.67
N ALA A 164 -8.92 8.64 -26.39
CA ALA A 164 -9.55 9.78 -25.73
C ALA A 164 -8.73 11.07 -25.90
N ARG A 165 -9.40 12.18 -26.21
CA ARG A 165 -8.79 13.50 -26.42
C ARG A 165 -9.43 14.52 -25.48
N ILE A 166 -8.60 15.38 -24.88
CA ILE A 166 -9.07 16.55 -24.15
C ILE A 166 -9.09 17.70 -25.16
N ASP A 167 -10.28 18.22 -25.43
CA ASP A 167 -10.46 19.39 -26.29
C ASP A 167 -10.34 20.67 -25.45
N GLY A 168 -9.22 21.38 -25.58
CA GLY A 168 -8.92 22.57 -24.79
C GLY A 168 -8.36 22.24 -23.39
N GLU A 169 -8.75 23.03 -22.39
CA GLU A 169 -8.19 22.97 -21.03
C GLU A 169 -8.99 22.11 -20.04
N VAL A 170 -10.23 21.76 -20.37
CA VAL A 170 -11.17 21.19 -19.40
C VAL A 170 -11.29 19.68 -19.58
N VAL A 171 -11.04 18.94 -18.50
CA VAL A 171 -11.33 17.50 -18.43
C VAL A 171 -12.84 17.29 -18.28
N THR A 172 -13.49 16.69 -19.27
CA THR A 172 -14.95 16.48 -19.28
C THR A 172 -15.32 15.04 -18.93
N LEU A 173 -16.57 14.82 -18.50
CA LEU A 173 -17.08 13.47 -18.23
C LEU A 173 -17.03 12.56 -19.46
N ASP A 174 -17.29 13.10 -20.66
CA ASP A 174 -17.23 12.33 -21.90
C ASP A 174 -15.79 11.89 -22.22
N PHE A 175 -14.81 12.76 -21.99
CA PHE A 175 -13.40 12.38 -22.07
C PHE A 175 -13.07 11.26 -21.08
N VAL A 176 -13.44 11.43 -19.80
CA VAL A 176 -13.14 10.43 -18.75
C VAL A 176 -13.76 9.08 -19.09
N LYS A 177 -15.04 9.06 -19.52
CA LYS A 177 -15.71 7.83 -19.97
C LYS A 177 -15.00 7.17 -21.15
N LYS A 178 -14.60 7.95 -22.16
CA LYS A 178 -13.86 7.42 -23.31
C LYS A 178 -12.49 6.88 -22.91
N MET A 179 -11.76 7.59 -22.04
CA MET A 179 -10.48 7.16 -21.50
C MET A 179 -10.62 5.85 -20.71
N MET A 180 -11.66 5.73 -19.88
CA MET A 180 -11.91 4.52 -19.12
C MET A 180 -12.17 3.31 -20.03
N VAL A 181 -12.91 3.51 -21.12
CA VAL A 181 -13.15 2.47 -22.16
C VAL A 181 -11.85 2.12 -22.89
N ASP A 182 -11.00 3.09 -23.22
CA ASP A 182 -9.71 2.84 -23.85
C ASP A 182 -8.79 2.01 -22.94
N PHE A 183 -8.67 2.38 -21.67
CA PHE A 183 -7.92 1.63 -20.67
C PHE A 183 -8.49 0.21 -20.45
N LYS A 184 -9.83 0.05 -20.40
CA LYS A 184 -10.46 -1.28 -20.30
C LYS A 184 -10.04 -2.19 -21.46
N ASN A 185 -9.82 -1.61 -22.63
CA ASN A 185 -9.35 -2.27 -23.85
C ASN A 185 -7.82 -2.26 -24.02
N GLN A 186 -7.05 -1.98 -22.96
CA GLN A 186 -5.58 -1.96 -22.95
C GLN A 186 -4.96 -0.98 -23.96
N LYS A 187 -5.65 0.12 -24.27
CA LYS A 187 -5.09 1.23 -25.06
C LYS A 187 -4.46 2.25 -24.13
N PHE A 188 -3.41 2.92 -24.62
CA PHE A 188 -2.73 3.98 -23.87
C PHE A 188 -3.34 5.35 -24.13
N LEU A 189 -3.35 6.20 -23.09
CA LEU A 189 -3.63 7.62 -23.23
C LEU A 189 -2.41 8.31 -23.85
N HIS A 190 -2.63 9.23 -24.78
CA HIS A 190 -1.53 9.97 -25.38
C HIS A 190 -0.80 10.84 -24.33
N LYS A 191 0.53 10.95 -24.44
CA LYS A 191 1.39 11.65 -23.47
C LYS A 191 0.98 13.09 -23.22
N ARG A 192 0.51 13.80 -24.25
CA ARG A 192 -0.05 15.16 -24.13
C ARG A 192 -1.13 15.24 -23.04
N TYR A 193 -2.13 14.36 -23.12
CA TYR A 193 -3.27 14.38 -22.21
C TYR A 193 -2.89 13.83 -20.83
N ALA A 194 -1.97 12.86 -20.77
CA ALA A 194 -1.42 12.40 -19.49
C ALA A 194 -0.68 13.54 -18.76
N TYR A 195 0.16 14.32 -19.44
CA TYR A 195 0.80 15.50 -18.84
C TYR A 195 -0.23 16.53 -18.39
N GLN A 196 -1.23 16.83 -19.23
CA GLN A 196 -2.30 17.77 -18.89
C GLN A 196 -3.02 17.36 -17.59
N ILE A 197 -3.43 16.10 -17.46
CA ILE A 197 -4.11 15.58 -16.26
C ILE A 197 -3.19 15.67 -15.04
N VAL A 198 -1.94 15.19 -15.15
CA VAL A 198 -1.04 15.12 -13.99
C VAL A 198 -0.62 16.52 -13.52
N LEU A 199 -0.36 17.44 -14.44
CA LEU A 199 -0.03 18.84 -14.12
C LEU A 199 -1.22 19.58 -13.50
N GLN A 200 -2.44 19.40 -14.03
CA GLN A 200 -3.64 20.00 -13.42
C GLN A 200 -3.92 19.43 -12.02
N ALA A 201 -3.80 18.10 -11.86
CA ALA A 201 -3.97 17.45 -10.56
C ALA A 201 -2.93 17.95 -9.53
N ARG A 202 -1.67 18.14 -9.95
CA ARG A 202 -0.62 18.74 -9.11
C ARG A 202 -1.03 20.08 -8.54
N GLU A 203 -1.49 21.01 -9.38
CA GLU A 203 -1.90 22.35 -8.92
C GLU A 203 -3.04 22.27 -7.91
N MET A 204 -4.04 21.44 -8.19
CA MET A 204 -5.18 21.25 -7.29
C MET A 204 -4.76 20.66 -5.94
N LEU A 205 -3.92 19.63 -5.94
CA LEU A 205 -3.46 18.95 -4.72
C LEU A 205 -2.51 19.82 -3.91
N ARG A 206 -1.61 20.57 -4.57
CA ARG A 206 -0.66 21.48 -3.92
C ARG A 206 -1.36 22.61 -3.17
N ALA A 207 -2.51 23.07 -3.66
CA ALA A 207 -3.31 24.11 -3.01
C ALA A 207 -4.07 23.61 -1.76
N MET A 208 -4.15 22.29 -1.54
CA MET A 208 -4.89 21.72 -0.41
C MET A 208 -4.05 21.72 0.88
N PRO A 209 -4.69 21.81 2.07
CA PRO A 209 -4.03 21.55 3.33
C PRO A 209 -3.63 20.07 3.47
N SER A 210 -2.75 19.77 4.42
CA SER A 210 -2.33 18.38 4.69
C SER A 210 -3.43 17.55 5.36
N LEU A 211 -4.38 18.20 6.02
CA LEU A 211 -5.64 17.62 6.47
C LEU A 211 -6.80 18.36 5.81
N VAL A 212 -7.63 17.64 5.05
CA VAL A 212 -8.76 18.21 4.29
C VAL A 212 -10.08 17.95 5.04
N ASP A 213 -10.81 19.01 5.31
CA ASP A 213 -12.16 18.92 5.89
C ASP A 213 -13.19 18.77 4.77
N ILE A 214 -14.00 17.71 4.82
CA ILE A 214 -15.06 17.40 3.86
C ILE A 214 -16.41 17.63 4.52
N THR A 215 -17.23 18.49 3.91
CA THR A 215 -18.63 18.70 4.31
C THR A 215 -19.56 17.88 3.42
N VAL A 216 -20.35 17.00 4.03
CA VAL A 216 -21.44 16.23 3.42
C VAL A 216 -22.75 16.82 3.94
N ASN A 217 -23.52 17.42 3.03
CA ASN A 217 -24.80 18.04 3.37
C ASN A 217 -25.87 17.01 3.73
N ASP A 218 -26.84 17.39 4.56
CA ASP A 218 -27.97 16.53 4.94
C ASP A 218 -28.67 15.94 3.72
N GLY A 219 -28.87 14.62 3.73
CA GLY A 219 -29.46 13.88 2.62
C GLY A 219 -28.48 13.45 1.53
N SER A 220 -27.26 14.00 1.48
CA SER A 220 -26.16 13.58 0.61
C SER A 220 -25.30 12.49 1.27
N HIS A 221 -24.40 11.89 0.49
CA HIS A 221 -23.46 10.88 0.97
C HIS A 221 -22.04 11.09 0.41
N LEU A 222 -21.06 10.43 1.03
CA LEU A 222 -19.70 10.27 0.54
C LEU A 222 -19.33 8.78 0.58
N THR A 223 -18.64 8.30 -0.44
CA THR A 223 -18.10 6.93 -0.46
C THR A 223 -16.60 6.94 -0.13
N VAL A 224 -16.16 6.14 0.84
CA VAL A 224 -14.74 5.93 1.18
C VAL A 224 -14.30 4.57 0.67
N CYS A 225 -13.29 4.56 -0.20
CA CYS A 225 -12.58 3.38 -0.66
C CYS A 225 -11.20 3.33 0.01
N GLY A 226 -10.71 2.12 0.27
CA GLY A 226 -9.33 1.88 0.67
C GLY A 226 -8.42 1.66 -0.54
N ASP A 227 -7.38 0.87 -0.31
CA ASP A 227 -6.35 0.53 -1.28
C ASP A 227 -6.96 -0.14 -2.51
N VAL A 228 -6.44 0.19 -3.70
CA VAL A 228 -6.82 -0.43 -4.97
C VAL A 228 -5.64 -1.03 -5.73
N HIS A 229 -4.41 -0.60 -5.44
CA HIS A 229 -3.16 -1.23 -5.89
C HIS A 229 -3.13 -1.63 -7.36
N GLY A 230 -3.45 -0.71 -8.27
CA GLY A 230 -3.40 -0.95 -9.71
C GLY A 230 -4.35 -2.03 -10.21
N GLN A 231 -5.38 -2.42 -9.45
CA GLN A 231 -6.45 -3.31 -9.89
C GLN A 231 -7.52 -2.53 -10.65
N TYR A 232 -7.15 -2.01 -11.83
CA TYR A 232 -7.99 -1.11 -12.63
C TYR A 232 -9.38 -1.67 -12.95
N TYR A 233 -9.49 -2.98 -13.20
CA TYR A 233 -10.76 -3.61 -13.56
C TYR A 233 -11.70 -3.69 -12.35
N ASP A 234 -11.16 -3.84 -11.14
CA ASP A 234 -11.96 -3.78 -9.91
C ASP A 234 -12.36 -2.33 -9.58
N LEU A 235 -11.51 -1.34 -9.89
CA LEU A 235 -11.91 0.07 -9.82
C LEU A 235 -13.13 0.36 -10.72
N LEU A 236 -13.15 -0.18 -11.94
CA LEU A 236 -14.32 -0.07 -12.81
C LEU A 236 -15.57 -0.75 -12.20
N ASN A 237 -15.38 -1.90 -11.55
CA ASN A 237 -16.47 -2.60 -10.87
C ASN A 237 -17.03 -1.78 -9.71
N ILE A 238 -16.19 -1.10 -8.92
CA ILE A 238 -16.65 -0.15 -7.88
C ILE A 238 -17.57 0.91 -8.49
N PHE A 239 -17.17 1.51 -9.62
CA PHE A 239 -18.00 2.53 -10.28
C PHE A 239 -19.26 1.97 -10.93
N GLU A 240 -19.26 0.71 -11.37
CA GLU A 240 -20.46 0.04 -11.87
C GLU A 240 -21.45 -0.26 -10.74
N LEU A 241 -20.96 -0.71 -9.59
CA LEU A 241 -21.78 -1.06 -8.41
C LEU A 241 -22.30 0.17 -7.66
N ASN A 242 -21.51 1.23 -7.59
CA ASN A 242 -21.75 2.38 -6.70
C ASN A 242 -21.90 3.72 -7.44
N GLY A 243 -21.89 3.68 -8.78
CA GLY A 243 -22.02 4.85 -9.64
C GLY A 243 -20.70 5.60 -9.84
N LEU A 244 -20.60 6.31 -10.96
CA LEU A 244 -19.42 7.12 -11.26
C LEU A 244 -19.26 8.28 -10.26
N PRO A 245 -18.02 8.75 -10.04
CA PRO A 245 -17.77 9.98 -9.28
C PRO A 245 -18.46 11.19 -9.92
N SER A 246 -19.19 11.94 -9.10
CA SER A 246 -19.82 13.21 -9.44
C SER A 246 -19.97 14.07 -8.19
N GLU A 247 -20.43 15.32 -8.33
CA GLU A 247 -20.73 16.18 -7.18
C GLU A 247 -21.81 15.56 -6.25
N ASP A 248 -22.77 14.83 -6.83
CA ASP A 248 -23.83 14.12 -6.10
C ASP A 248 -23.41 12.72 -5.62
N ASN A 249 -22.25 12.22 -6.08
CA ASN A 249 -21.70 10.92 -5.70
C ASN A 249 -20.19 11.00 -5.47
N PRO A 250 -19.73 11.75 -4.45
CA PRO A 250 -18.32 11.97 -4.22
C PRO A 250 -17.64 10.72 -3.64
N TYR A 251 -16.36 10.57 -3.97
CA TYR A 251 -15.49 9.49 -3.48
C TYR A 251 -14.27 10.05 -2.76
N LEU A 252 -13.84 9.35 -1.71
CA LEU A 252 -12.53 9.46 -1.09
C LEU A 252 -11.79 8.13 -1.27
N PHE A 253 -10.69 8.13 -2.03
CA PHE A 253 -9.78 6.98 -2.07
C PHE A 253 -8.63 7.20 -1.07
N ASN A 254 -8.50 6.28 -0.13
CA ASN A 254 -7.66 6.43 1.06
C ASN A 254 -6.23 5.88 0.85
N GLY A 255 -5.54 6.38 -0.18
CA GLY A 255 -4.17 5.98 -0.51
C GLY A 255 -4.04 4.62 -1.20
N ASP A 256 -2.80 4.30 -1.56
CA ASP A 256 -2.39 3.02 -2.16
C ASP A 256 -3.17 2.69 -3.44
N PHE A 257 -3.09 3.64 -4.37
CA PHE A 257 -3.70 3.54 -5.69
C PHE A 257 -2.89 2.66 -6.63
N VAL A 258 -1.57 2.67 -6.44
CA VAL A 258 -0.57 2.10 -7.34
C VAL A 258 0.22 0.98 -6.68
N ASP A 259 1.20 0.46 -7.44
CA ASP A 259 2.04 -0.68 -7.09
C ASP A 259 1.27 -2.00 -6.98
N ARG A 260 2.02 -3.11 -7.05
CA ARG A 260 1.52 -4.49 -6.96
C ARG A 260 0.70 -4.91 -8.18
N GLY A 261 -0.46 -4.33 -8.40
CA GLY A 261 -1.23 -4.54 -9.63
C GLY A 261 -0.53 -3.93 -10.83
N SER A 262 -0.76 -4.53 -12.00
CA SER A 262 -0.07 -4.19 -13.24
C SER A 262 -0.84 -3.21 -14.14
N PHE A 263 -1.86 -2.56 -13.58
CA PHE A 263 -2.66 -1.52 -14.21
C PHE A 263 -2.70 -0.25 -13.34
N SER A 264 -1.59 0.05 -12.67
CA SER A 264 -1.46 1.20 -11.76
C SER A 264 -1.58 2.52 -12.51
N LEU A 265 -1.07 2.60 -13.74
CA LEU A 265 -1.14 3.82 -14.54
C LEU A 265 -2.58 4.15 -14.94
N GLU A 266 -3.36 3.13 -15.31
CA GLU A 266 -4.77 3.29 -15.67
C GLU A 266 -5.60 3.74 -14.46
N VAL A 267 -5.33 3.18 -13.28
CA VAL A 267 -5.94 3.62 -12.01
C VAL A 267 -5.65 5.09 -11.75
N ILE A 268 -4.37 5.47 -11.63
CA ILE A 268 -4.01 6.81 -11.16
C ILE A 268 -4.44 7.91 -12.13
N LEU A 269 -4.34 7.67 -13.45
CA LEU A 269 -4.83 8.63 -14.45
C LEU A 269 -6.35 8.77 -14.41
N THR A 270 -7.09 7.70 -14.12
CA THR A 270 -8.55 7.75 -13.96
C THR A 270 -8.94 8.56 -12.72
N LEU A 271 -8.29 8.32 -11.58
CA LEU A 271 -8.54 9.07 -10.34
C LEU A 271 -8.20 10.55 -10.51
N PHE A 272 -7.05 10.88 -11.10
CA PHE A 272 -6.67 12.27 -11.38
C PHE A 272 -7.59 12.94 -12.40
N ALA A 273 -8.07 12.22 -13.42
CA ALA A 273 -9.01 12.79 -14.39
C ALA A 273 -10.36 13.14 -13.73
N PHE A 274 -10.88 12.29 -12.84
CA PHE A 274 -12.06 12.66 -12.04
C PHE A 274 -11.81 13.87 -11.14
N LYS A 275 -10.62 13.95 -10.51
CA LYS A 275 -10.22 15.13 -9.72
C LYS A 275 -10.19 16.40 -10.55
N CYS A 276 -9.62 16.34 -11.75
CA CYS A 276 -9.54 17.48 -12.68
C CYS A 276 -10.91 17.87 -13.24
N MET A 277 -11.80 16.89 -13.47
CA MET A 277 -13.15 17.09 -13.99
C MET A 277 -14.06 17.79 -12.97
N SER A 278 -14.04 17.34 -11.70
CA SER A 278 -14.80 17.95 -10.61
C SER A 278 -14.06 17.75 -9.29
N PRO A 279 -13.43 18.81 -8.74
CA PRO A 279 -12.62 18.70 -7.53
C PRO A 279 -13.35 18.20 -6.29
N SER A 280 -14.67 18.40 -6.21
CA SER A 280 -15.55 17.95 -5.13
C SER A 280 -16.05 16.51 -5.31
N ALA A 281 -15.97 15.95 -6.52
CA ALA A 281 -16.36 14.57 -6.82
C ALA A 281 -15.31 13.55 -6.36
N MET A 282 -14.04 13.96 -6.19
CA MET A 282 -12.92 13.06 -5.92
C MET A 282 -11.96 13.65 -4.88
N TYR A 283 -11.76 12.93 -3.79
CA TYR A 283 -10.76 13.18 -2.76
C TYR A 283 -9.76 12.03 -2.76
N LEU A 284 -8.48 12.36 -2.58
CA LEU A 284 -7.37 11.41 -2.65
C LEU A 284 -6.46 11.65 -1.45
N ALA A 285 -6.34 10.65 -0.58
CA ALA A 285 -5.34 10.66 0.49
C ALA A 285 -4.05 10.00 0.01
N ARG A 286 -2.91 10.39 0.58
CA ARG A 286 -1.64 9.71 0.35
C ARG A 286 -1.60 8.40 1.12
N GLY A 287 -1.20 7.31 0.47
CA GLY A 287 -0.79 6.06 1.11
C GLY A 287 0.73 5.92 1.15
N ASN A 288 1.23 4.84 1.76
CA ASN A 288 2.67 4.60 1.78
C ASN A 288 3.22 4.22 0.39
N HIS A 289 2.37 3.67 -0.49
CA HIS A 289 2.74 3.37 -1.87
C HIS A 289 2.75 4.58 -2.80
N GLU A 290 2.27 5.76 -2.40
CA GLU A 290 2.53 7.02 -3.10
C GLU A 290 3.88 7.64 -2.64
N SER A 291 4.94 6.83 -2.69
CA SER A 291 6.31 7.20 -2.33
C SER A 291 7.33 6.58 -3.30
N LYS A 292 8.42 7.30 -3.54
CA LYS A 292 9.50 6.84 -4.42
C LYS A 292 10.12 5.54 -3.95
N SER A 293 10.23 5.37 -2.62
CA SER A 293 10.79 4.16 -2.02
C SER A 293 10.01 2.90 -2.40
N MET A 294 8.68 2.97 -2.39
CA MET A 294 7.81 1.87 -2.75
C MET A 294 7.71 1.68 -4.26
N ASN A 295 7.48 2.76 -5.02
CA ASN A 295 7.26 2.68 -6.47
C ASN A 295 8.42 2.06 -7.24
N LYS A 296 9.64 2.31 -6.78
CA LYS A 296 10.86 1.74 -7.36
C LYS A 296 10.94 0.22 -7.22
N ILE A 297 10.32 -0.32 -6.19
CA ILE A 297 10.40 -1.72 -5.80
C ILE A 297 9.17 -2.48 -6.32
N TYR A 298 7.98 -1.91 -6.16
CA TYR A 298 6.70 -2.60 -6.27
C TYR A 298 5.93 -2.40 -7.57
N GLY A 299 6.51 -1.69 -8.54
CA GLY A 299 6.13 -1.81 -9.95
C GLY A 299 5.68 -0.53 -10.63
N PHE A 300 5.17 0.46 -9.89
CA PHE A 300 4.66 1.68 -10.52
C PHE A 300 5.72 2.41 -11.32
N GLU A 301 6.94 2.56 -10.78
CA GLU A 301 8.04 3.19 -11.53
C GLU A 301 8.34 2.44 -12.83
N GLY A 302 8.41 1.11 -12.78
CA GLY A 302 8.66 0.28 -13.96
C GLY A 302 7.52 0.36 -14.99
N GLU A 303 6.27 0.42 -14.51
CA GLU A 303 5.09 0.54 -15.35
C GLU A 303 5.05 1.90 -16.06
N VAL A 304 5.32 2.99 -15.34
CA VAL A 304 5.39 4.35 -15.89
C VAL A 304 6.52 4.46 -16.92
N ARG A 305 7.72 3.92 -16.63
CA ARG A 305 8.83 3.90 -17.62
C ARG A 305 8.45 3.12 -18.88
N SER A 306 7.74 2.01 -18.73
CA SER A 306 7.33 1.16 -19.86
C SER A 306 6.23 1.79 -20.72
N LYS A 307 5.21 2.40 -20.09
CA LYS A 307 4.02 2.90 -20.80
C LYS A 307 4.16 4.38 -21.20
N LEU A 308 4.99 5.17 -20.50
CA LEU A 308 5.18 6.60 -20.73
C LEU A 308 6.66 6.96 -20.95
N SER A 309 7.35 7.48 -19.93
CA SER A 309 8.76 7.91 -19.99
C SER A 309 9.34 8.18 -18.61
N GLU A 310 10.66 8.41 -18.55
CA GLU A 310 11.38 8.78 -17.33
C GLU A 310 10.83 10.04 -16.66
N THR A 311 10.55 11.06 -17.45
CA THR A 311 10.04 12.35 -16.97
C THR A 311 8.73 12.18 -16.19
N PHE A 312 7.88 11.22 -16.56
CA PHE A 312 6.66 10.93 -15.82
C PHE A 312 6.94 10.29 -14.45
N VAL A 313 8.02 9.52 -14.29
CA VAL A 313 8.40 8.97 -12.98
C VAL A 313 8.67 10.11 -12.00
N GLU A 314 9.49 11.07 -12.41
CA GLU A 314 9.83 12.23 -11.57
C GLU A 314 8.60 13.12 -11.32
N LEU A 315 7.77 13.34 -12.35
CA LEU A 315 6.54 14.11 -12.22
C LEU A 315 5.55 13.45 -11.25
N PHE A 316 5.29 12.14 -11.36
CA PHE A 316 4.40 11.44 -10.42
C PHE A 316 4.92 11.47 -8.99
N ALA A 317 6.23 11.29 -8.77
CA ALA A 317 6.82 11.41 -7.44
C ALA A 317 6.59 12.80 -6.83
N GLU A 318 6.72 13.85 -7.63
CA GLU A 318 6.42 15.23 -7.21
C GLU A 318 4.92 15.43 -6.88
N VAL A 319 4.01 14.92 -7.73
CA VAL A 319 2.56 15.04 -7.50
C VAL A 319 2.13 14.23 -6.27
N PHE A 320 2.70 13.05 -6.04
CA PHE A 320 2.43 12.25 -4.85
C PHE A 320 2.84 12.96 -3.56
N CYS A 321 3.91 13.76 -3.59
CA CYS A 321 4.26 14.63 -2.46
C CYS A 321 3.24 15.76 -2.21
N CYS A 322 2.33 16.04 -3.14
CA CYS A 322 1.27 17.03 -2.97
C CYS A 322 -0.02 16.44 -2.37
N LEU A 323 -0.19 15.12 -2.34
CA LEU A 323 -1.40 14.46 -1.82
C LEU A 323 -1.63 14.76 -0.33
N PRO A 324 -2.84 15.16 0.09
CA PRO A 324 -3.20 15.29 1.51
C PRO A 324 -2.96 14.01 2.30
N LEU A 325 -2.64 14.14 3.59
CA LEU A 325 -2.29 13.00 4.45
C LEU A 325 -3.50 12.41 5.17
N ALA A 326 -4.54 13.22 5.40
CA ALA A 326 -5.75 12.79 6.10
C ALA A 326 -6.96 13.64 5.70
N HIS A 327 -8.16 13.12 6.01
CA HIS A 327 -9.42 13.80 5.79
C HIS A 327 -10.29 13.74 7.05
N VAL A 328 -11.15 14.74 7.24
CA VAL A 328 -12.17 14.73 8.30
C VAL A 328 -13.53 15.00 7.67
N ILE A 329 -14.48 14.08 7.85
CA ILE A 329 -15.84 14.18 7.31
C ILE A 329 -16.76 14.75 8.41
N ASN A 330 -17.37 15.92 8.15
CA ASN A 330 -18.30 16.62 9.05
C ASN A 330 -17.80 16.73 10.50
N ASP A 331 -16.50 16.95 10.70
CA ASP A 331 -15.85 17.01 12.03
C ASP A 331 -16.03 15.75 12.90
N LYS A 332 -16.46 14.62 12.32
CA LYS A 332 -16.80 13.38 13.04
C LYS A 332 -15.97 12.17 12.66
N VAL A 333 -15.69 11.97 11.38
CA VAL A 333 -14.98 10.77 10.91
C VAL A 333 -13.60 11.17 10.40
N PHE A 334 -12.56 10.72 11.08
CA PHE A 334 -11.17 10.91 10.66
C PHE A 334 -10.74 9.76 9.75
N VAL A 335 -10.27 10.08 8.55
CA VAL A 335 -9.86 9.11 7.53
C VAL A 335 -8.37 9.28 7.25
N VAL A 336 -7.61 8.20 7.37
CA VAL A 336 -6.16 8.16 7.17
C VAL A 336 -5.76 6.81 6.58
N HIS A 337 -4.73 6.73 5.74
CA HIS A 337 -4.31 5.45 5.16
C HIS A 337 -3.79 4.46 6.22
N GLY A 338 -2.71 4.83 6.90
CA GLY A 338 -2.07 4.09 8.00
C GLY A 338 -2.91 4.16 9.28
N GLY A 339 -2.48 4.97 10.24
CA GLY A 339 -3.17 5.01 11.53
C GLY A 339 -2.75 6.16 12.41
N LEU A 340 -2.73 5.88 13.72
CA LEU A 340 -2.48 6.88 14.77
C LEU A 340 -1.01 6.88 15.20
N PHE A 341 -0.72 7.68 16.22
CA PHE A 341 0.62 8.18 16.50
C PHE A 341 1.30 7.51 17.69
N SER A 342 2.63 7.59 17.71
CA SER A 342 3.48 7.12 18.82
C SER A 342 3.35 7.94 20.10
N ILE A 343 2.87 9.18 19.98
CA ILE A 343 2.63 10.10 21.09
C ILE A 343 1.13 10.39 21.25
N ASP A 344 0.71 10.66 22.49
CA ASP A 344 -0.62 11.18 22.78
C ASP A 344 -0.66 12.72 22.61
N GLY A 345 -1.84 13.32 22.55
CA GLY A 345 -1.99 14.78 22.46
C GLY A 345 -2.02 15.37 21.06
N VAL A 346 -1.79 14.56 20.01
CA VAL A 346 -1.80 15.03 18.61
C VAL A 346 -3.20 15.55 18.23
N LYS A 347 -3.24 16.80 17.75
CA LYS A 347 -4.46 17.48 17.32
C LYS A 347 -4.60 17.52 15.81
N LEU A 348 -5.82 17.72 15.33
CA LEU A 348 -6.09 17.95 13.90
C LEU A 348 -5.28 19.15 13.34
N SER A 349 -4.99 20.16 14.17
CA SER A 349 -4.13 21.28 13.79
C SER A 349 -2.69 20.87 13.50
N ASP A 350 -2.16 19.90 14.24
CA ASP A 350 -0.79 19.41 14.05
C ASP A 350 -0.67 18.70 12.71
N ILE A 351 -1.67 17.86 12.37
CA ILE A 351 -1.75 17.16 11.08
C ILE A 351 -1.90 18.15 9.92
N ARG A 352 -2.75 19.17 10.09
CA ARG A 352 -2.97 20.21 9.08
C ARG A 352 -1.71 21.04 8.81
N ALA A 353 -0.84 21.19 9.82
CA ALA A 353 0.40 21.96 9.75
C ALA A 353 1.62 21.17 9.23
N ILE A 354 1.50 19.85 8.98
CA ILE A 354 2.59 19.05 8.42
C ILE A 354 2.98 19.60 7.04
N ASP A 355 4.26 19.95 6.87
CA ASP A 355 4.84 20.19 5.55
C ASP A 355 5.04 18.84 4.85
N ARG A 356 4.06 18.49 4.00
CA ARG A 356 3.98 17.16 3.38
C ARG A 356 4.72 17.06 2.04
N PHE A 357 5.30 18.15 1.54
CA PHE A 357 5.90 18.25 0.20
C PHE A 357 7.29 17.58 0.13
N CYS A 358 7.37 16.35 0.62
CA CYS A 358 8.57 15.54 0.71
C CYS A 358 8.21 14.05 0.63
N GLU A 359 9.23 13.21 0.43
CA GLU A 359 9.09 11.77 0.68
C GLU A 359 8.83 11.53 2.17
N PRO A 360 8.04 10.49 2.55
CA PRO A 360 7.79 10.19 3.95
C PRO A 360 9.11 10.01 4.72
N PRO A 361 9.30 10.69 5.86
CA PRO A 361 10.47 10.49 6.70
C PRO A 361 10.46 9.10 7.35
N GLU A 362 11.58 8.69 7.96
CA GLU A 362 11.65 7.41 8.69
C GLU A 362 10.84 7.43 10.01
N GLU A 363 10.60 8.61 10.58
CA GLU A 363 9.90 8.81 11.86
C GLU A 363 9.02 10.07 11.85
N GLY A 364 8.15 10.21 12.86
CA GLY A 364 7.28 11.37 13.06
C GLY A 364 5.88 11.22 12.44
N LEU A 365 5.06 12.26 12.62
CA LEU A 365 3.62 12.19 12.34
C LEU A 365 3.30 11.75 10.91
N MET A 366 4.01 12.28 9.90
CA MET A 366 3.78 11.92 8.50
C MET A 366 4.09 10.44 8.22
N CYS A 367 5.16 9.89 8.80
CA CYS A 367 5.47 8.46 8.70
C CYS A 367 4.35 7.64 9.35
N GLU A 368 3.97 7.98 10.57
CA GLU A 368 3.00 7.23 11.36
C GLU A 368 1.59 7.23 10.75
N LEU A 369 1.16 8.35 10.16
CA LEU A 369 -0.09 8.45 9.40
C LEU A 369 -0.13 7.47 8.22
N LEU A 370 1.00 7.16 7.60
CA LEU A 370 1.06 6.32 6.40
C LEU A 370 1.35 4.85 6.71
N TRP A 371 1.92 4.52 7.88
CA TRP A 371 2.49 3.19 8.15
C TRP A 371 1.99 2.46 9.39
N SER A 372 1.27 3.13 10.30
CA SER A 372 0.89 2.51 11.57
C SER A 372 -0.34 1.60 11.42
N ASP A 373 -0.37 0.53 12.21
CA ASP A 373 -1.47 -0.44 12.23
C ASP A 373 -2.15 -0.51 13.62
N PRO A 374 -3.45 -0.81 13.70
CA PRO A 374 -4.08 -1.11 14.98
C PRO A 374 -3.53 -2.42 15.60
N GLN A 375 -3.66 -2.55 16.92
CA GLN A 375 -3.42 -3.82 17.63
C GLN A 375 -4.53 -4.11 18.64
N PRO A 376 -4.87 -5.38 18.87
CA PRO A 376 -5.92 -5.73 19.82
C PRO A 376 -5.53 -5.44 21.28
N GLN A 377 -4.23 -5.44 21.62
CA GLN A 377 -3.77 -5.14 22.97
C GLN A 377 -3.74 -3.63 23.22
N LEU A 378 -4.05 -3.22 24.45
CA LEU A 378 -3.92 -1.81 24.87
C LEU A 378 -2.47 -1.33 24.81
N GLY A 379 -2.30 -0.01 24.67
CA GLY A 379 -1.02 0.67 24.62
C GLY A 379 -0.46 0.76 23.20
N ARG A 380 0.87 0.74 23.09
CA ARG A 380 1.61 0.81 21.83
C ARG A 380 2.62 -0.32 21.76
N GLY A 381 2.84 -0.84 20.57
CA GLY A 381 3.78 -1.91 20.28
C GLY A 381 4.66 -1.59 19.07
N PRO A 382 5.74 -2.35 18.87
CA PRO A 382 6.53 -2.24 17.65
C PRO A 382 5.66 -2.60 16.44
N SER A 383 5.75 -1.82 15.37
CA SER A 383 5.07 -2.13 14.11
C SER A 383 5.51 -3.48 13.58
N LYS A 384 4.53 -4.29 13.15
CA LYS A 384 4.76 -5.55 12.45
C LYS A 384 5.47 -5.33 11.10
N ARG A 385 5.40 -4.14 10.53
CA ARG A 385 6.05 -3.75 9.26
C ARG A 385 7.49 -3.29 9.44
N GLY A 386 7.90 -2.98 10.67
CA GLY A 386 9.23 -2.45 10.99
C GLY A 386 9.40 -0.95 10.69
N VAL A 387 8.29 -0.24 10.47
CA VAL A 387 8.16 1.22 10.30
C VAL A 387 6.78 1.65 10.82
N GLY A 388 6.68 2.84 11.41
CA GLY A 388 5.49 3.24 12.18
C GLY A 388 5.38 2.49 13.51
N LEU A 389 4.17 2.33 14.02
CA LEU A 389 3.89 1.60 15.26
C LEU A 389 2.61 0.76 15.19
N SER A 390 2.43 -0.09 16.19
CA SER A 390 1.13 -0.68 16.49
C SER A 390 0.45 0.09 17.64
N PHE A 391 -0.83 0.41 17.52
CA PHE A 391 -1.58 1.18 18.54
C PHE A 391 -2.89 0.51 18.97
N GLY A 392 -3.17 0.51 20.27
CA GLY A 392 -4.33 -0.15 20.86
C GLY A 392 -5.60 0.70 20.92
N GLU A 393 -6.69 0.07 21.38
CA GLU A 393 -8.01 0.70 21.52
C GLU A 393 -7.99 1.97 22.39
N ASP A 394 -7.16 2.00 23.44
CA ASP A 394 -7.03 3.16 24.32
C ASP A 394 -6.42 4.37 23.61
N VAL A 395 -5.49 4.16 22.68
CA VAL A 395 -4.90 5.22 21.84
C VAL A 395 -5.98 5.80 20.92
N THR A 396 -6.75 4.94 20.25
CA THR A 396 -7.86 5.39 19.38
C THR A 396 -8.90 6.19 20.16
N LYS A 397 -9.35 5.68 21.32
CA LYS A 397 -10.33 6.38 22.15
C LYS A 397 -9.84 7.75 22.62
N ARG A 398 -8.57 7.85 23.07
CA ARG A 398 -7.98 9.13 23.48
C ARG A 398 -7.95 10.12 22.32
N PHE A 399 -7.42 9.72 21.16
CA PHE A 399 -7.34 10.61 19.99
C PHE A 399 -8.72 11.12 19.55
N LEU A 400 -9.72 10.24 19.50
CA LEU A 400 -11.08 10.61 19.13
C LEU A 400 -11.69 11.59 20.13
N GLN A 401 -11.60 11.29 21.44
CA GLN A 401 -12.12 12.15 22.50
C GLN A 401 -11.46 13.53 22.49
N GLU A 402 -10.14 13.57 22.33
CA GLU A 402 -9.35 14.80 22.36
C GLU A 402 -9.56 15.72 21.17
N ASN A 403 -10.09 15.19 20.06
CA ASN A 403 -10.36 15.92 18.82
C ASN A 403 -11.86 16.02 18.50
N ASN A 404 -12.73 15.60 19.42
CA ASN A 404 -14.20 15.59 19.27
C ASN A 404 -14.72 14.78 18.08
N LEU A 405 -14.02 13.70 17.74
CA LEU A 405 -14.34 12.77 16.66
C LEU A 405 -15.08 11.53 17.18
N ASP A 406 -15.79 10.85 16.28
CA ASP A 406 -16.60 9.68 16.61
C ASP A 406 -15.95 8.36 16.13
N LEU A 407 -15.23 8.40 15.01
CA LEU A 407 -14.71 7.22 14.30
C LEU A 407 -13.39 7.51 13.57
N VAL A 408 -12.48 6.52 13.58
CA VAL A 408 -11.34 6.45 12.65
C VAL A 408 -11.66 5.45 11.53
N VAL A 409 -11.48 5.85 10.28
CA VAL A 409 -11.49 4.95 9.11
C VAL A 409 -10.09 4.89 8.52
N ARG A 410 -9.62 3.69 8.23
CA ARG A 410 -8.27 3.46 7.74
C ARG A 410 -8.18 2.30 6.73
N SER A 411 -7.04 2.08 6.07
CA SER A 411 -6.91 1.09 4.99
C SER A 411 -5.68 0.17 5.14
N HIS A 412 -4.68 0.14 4.24
CA HIS A 412 -3.31 -0.44 4.39
C HIS A 412 -3.15 -1.95 4.72
N GLU A 413 -4.16 -2.59 5.31
CA GLU A 413 -4.18 -4.00 5.70
C GLU A 413 -5.27 -4.71 4.90
N VAL A 414 -4.86 -5.78 4.20
CA VAL A 414 -5.79 -6.72 3.58
C VAL A 414 -6.68 -7.33 4.66
N LYS A 415 -7.99 -7.33 4.44
CA LYS A 415 -8.99 -8.00 5.29
C LYS A 415 -9.82 -8.96 4.45
N ASP A 416 -10.14 -10.13 4.99
CA ASP A 416 -10.83 -11.21 4.28
C ASP A 416 -12.18 -10.76 3.68
N GLU A 417 -12.97 -9.98 4.43
CA GLU A 417 -14.27 -9.46 4.00
C GLU A 417 -14.19 -8.06 3.35
N GLY A 418 -12.97 -7.58 3.08
CA GLY A 418 -12.68 -6.23 2.61
C GLY A 418 -12.75 -5.15 3.69
N TYR A 419 -13.15 -5.50 4.91
CA TYR A 419 -13.15 -4.60 6.05
C TYR A 419 -12.98 -5.34 7.38
N GLU A 420 -12.64 -4.61 8.44
CA GLU A 420 -12.69 -5.09 9.82
C GLU A 420 -13.10 -3.94 10.75
N ILE A 421 -13.94 -4.23 11.74
CA ILE A 421 -14.36 -3.27 12.77
C ILE A 421 -13.60 -3.60 14.06
N GLU A 422 -12.74 -2.68 14.48
CA GLU A 422 -11.78 -2.88 15.57
C GLU A 422 -12.02 -1.85 16.69
N HIS A 423 -11.29 -1.99 17.80
CA HIS A 423 -11.24 -1.03 18.90
C HIS A 423 -12.63 -0.62 19.43
N GLY A 424 -13.50 -1.60 19.65
CA GLY A 424 -14.85 -1.38 20.18
C GLY A 424 -15.76 -0.59 19.23
N GLY A 425 -15.55 -0.69 17.91
CA GLY A 425 -16.32 0.03 16.90
C GLY A 425 -15.85 1.46 16.66
N LYS A 426 -14.66 1.82 17.17
CA LYS A 426 -14.05 3.15 17.02
C LYS A 426 -13.01 3.23 15.90
N LEU A 427 -12.65 2.10 15.31
CA LEU A 427 -11.78 2.01 14.16
C LEU A 427 -12.40 1.06 13.13
N ILE A 428 -12.38 1.44 11.86
CA ILE A 428 -12.74 0.57 10.75
C ILE A 428 -11.60 0.54 9.75
N THR A 429 -11.09 -0.67 9.48
CA THR A 429 -10.20 -0.91 8.36
C THR A 429 -11.06 -1.21 7.12
N VAL A 430 -10.83 -0.53 6.00
CA VAL A 430 -11.49 -0.76 4.69
C VAL A 430 -10.43 -0.94 3.60
N PHE A 431 -10.59 -1.97 2.78
CA PHE A 431 -9.65 -2.38 1.75
C PHE A 431 -10.40 -2.68 0.45
N SER A 432 -10.03 -2.06 -0.66
CA SER A 432 -10.83 -2.05 -1.91
C SER A 432 -10.19 -2.84 -3.06
N ALA A 433 -9.16 -3.64 -2.79
CA ALA A 433 -8.54 -4.55 -3.76
C ALA A 433 -8.97 -6.00 -3.50
N PRO A 434 -10.07 -6.49 -4.09
CA PRO A 434 -10.50 -7.87 -3.94
C PRO A 434 -9.52 -8.84 -4.60
N ASN A 435 -9.41 -10.06 -4.07
CA ASN A 435 -8.46 -11.08 -4.51
C ASN A 435 -7.04 -10.51 -4.70
N TYR A 436 -6.56 -9.80 -3.67
CA TYR A 436 -5.35 -9.01 -3.76
C TYR A 436 -4.17 -9.81 -4.34
N CYS A 437 -3.48 -9.21 -5.30
CA CYS A 437 -2.37 -9.81 -6.05
C CYS A 437 -2.70 -11.18 -6.69
N ASP A 438 -3.96 -11.40 -7.08
CA ASP A 438 -4.49 -12.62 -7.68
C ASP A 438 -4.31 -13.89 -6.83
N GLN A 439 -4.08 -13.74 -5.52
CA GLN A 439 -3.66 -14.84 -4.64
C GLN A 439 -4.40 -14.88 -3.31
N MET A 440 -4.77 -13.72 -2.75
CA MET A 440 -5.32 -13.65 -1.39
C MET A 440 -6.75 -14.16 -1.28
N GLY A 441 -7.56 -14.06 -2.34
CA GLY A 441 -8.96 -14.50 -2.32
C GLY A 441 -9.90 -13.69 -1.41
N ASN A 442 -9.44 -12.56 -0.86
CA ASN A 442 -10.26 -11.65 -0.05
C ASN A 442 -11.33 -10.94 -0.88
N LYS A 443 -12.38 -10.44 -0.22
CA LYS A 443 -13.28 -9.44 -0.82
C LYS A 443 -12.65 -8.05 -0.74
N GLY A 444 -13.17 -7.14 -1.56
CA GLY A 444 -12.99 -5.70 -1.39
C GLY A 444 -14.20 -5.12 -0.68
N ALA A 445 -14.07 -3.94 -0.09
CA ALA A 445 -15.19 -3.17 0.43
C ALA A 445 -15.02 -1.67 0.21
N PHE A 446 -16.13 -0.94 0.28
CA PHE A 446 -16.17 0.51 0.43
C PHE A 446 -17.22 0.89 1.48
N ILE A 447 -17.11 2.09 2.05
CA ILE A 447 -18.03 2.58 3.09
C ILE A 447 -18.79 3.79 2.57
N ARG A 448 -20.11 3.79 2.68
CA ARG A 448 -20.95 4.98 2.42
C ARG A 448 -21.26 5.67 3.74
N PHE A 449 -21.03 6.98 3.79
CA PHE A 449 -21.41 7.85 4.90
C PHE A 449 -22.50 8.79 4.42
N LYS A 450 -23.71 8.67 4.97
CA LYS A 450 -24.83 9.55 4.66
C LYS A 450 -25.04 10.54 5.81
N ALA A 451 -25.15 11.82 5.52
CA ALA A 451 -25.45 12.85 6.52
C ALA A 451 -26.97 12.94 6.78
N PRO A 452 -27.39 13.31 8.01
CA PRO A 452 -26.54 13.75 9.12
C PRO A 452 -25.96 12.63 9.99
N GLU A 453 -26.43 11.38 9.88
CA GLU A 453 -26.11 10.34 10.86
C GLU A 453 -24.66 9.83 10.76
N LEU A 454 -24.06 9.87 9.56
CA LEU A 454 -22.71 9.38 9.25
C LEU A 454 -22.44 7.97 9.78
N LYS A 455 -23.48 7.13 9.81
CA LYS A 455 -23.33 5.72 10.14
C LYS A 455 -22.60 5.03 8.98
N PRO A 456 -21.55 4.23 9.23
CA PRO A 456 -20.86 3.51 8.19
C PRO A 456 -21.77 2.44 7.58
N ASP A 457 -22.11 2.58 6.30
CA ASP A 457 -22.78 1.57 5.49
C ASP A 457 -21.73 0.87 4.62
N ILE A 458 -21.28 -0.31 5.07
CA ILE A 458 -20.17 -1.05 4.48
C ILE A 458 -20.70 -2.01 3.42
N VAL A 459 -20.17 -1.91 2.20
CA VAL A 459 -20.55 -2.77 1.07
C VAL A 459 -19.33 -3.55 0.59
N SER A 460 -19.37 -4.87 0.75
CA SER A 460 -18.34 -5.77 0.22
C SER A 460 -18.63 -6.20 -1.23
N PHE A 461 -17.58 -6.44 -2.01
CA PHE A 461 -17.64 -6.89 -3.40
C PHE A 461 -16.51 -7.87 -3.72
N SER A 462 -16.71 -8.68 -4.76
CA SER A 462 -15.73 -9.67 -5.23
C SER A 462 -14.91 -9.12 -6.40
N SER A 463 -13.77 -9.76 -6.68
CA SER A 463 -12.90 -9.43 -7.82
C SER A 463 -13.57 -9.75 -9.15
N VAL A 464 -13.22 -9.00 -10.18
CA VAL A 464 -13.67 -9.25 -11.56
C VAL A 464 -12.51 -9.71 -12.46
N PRO A 465 -12.81 -10.38 -13.59
CA PRO A 465 -11.77 -10.76 -14.55
C PRO A 465 -11.01 -9.55 -15.12
N HIS A 466 -9.71 -9.72 -15.34
CA HIS A 466 -8.83 -8.76 -16.00
C HIS A 466 -7.94 -9.48 -17.05
N PRO A 467 -7.27 -8.74 -17.95
CA PRO A 467 -6.30 -9.33 -18.89
C PRO A 467 -5.17 -10.07 -18.18
N ASP A 468 -4.57 -11.02 -18.89
CA ASP A 468 -3.47 -11.87 -18.38
C ASP A 468 -2.14 -11.10 -18.29
N VAL A 469 -2.08 -10.16 -17.35
CA VAL A 469 -0.88 -9.45 -16.94
C VAL A 469 -0.69 -9.70 -15.45
N LYS A 470 0.28 -10.55 -15.12
CA LYS A 470 0.54 -10.95 -13.73
C LYS A 470 0.80 -9.74 -12.83
N PRO A 471 0.41 -9.79 -11.55
CA PRO A 471 0.84 -8.81 -10.56
C PRO A 471 2.36 -8.69 -10.54
N MET A 472 2.86 -7.50 -10.21
CA MET A 472 4.29 -7.19 -10.12
C MET A 472 5.04 -7.40 -11.45
N ALA A 473 4.37 -7.35 -12.61
CA ALA A 473 5.01 -7.57 -13.91
C ALA A 473 6.14 -6.56 -14.19
N TYR A 474 5.96 -5.33 -13.69
CA TYR A 474 6.89 -4.21 -13.86
C TYR A 474 7.77 -3.94 -12.63
N ALA A 475 7.61 -4.73 -11.56
CA ALA A 475 8.36 -4.59 -10.33
C ALA A 475 9.83 -4.96 -10.48
N ASN A 476 10.62 -4.65 -9.44
CA ASN A 476 12.03 -4.98 -9.42
C ASN A 476 12.25 -6.48 -9.67
N ASN A 477 13.06 -6.79 -10.69
CA ASN A 477 13.34 -8.18 -11.09
C ASN A 477 13.82 -9.06 -9.93
N PHE A 478 14.57 -8.48 -8.98
CA PHE A 478 15.04 -9.22 -7.82
C PHE A 478 13.90 -9.56 -6.86
N LEU A 479 12.99 -8.61 -6.58
CA LEU A 479 11.85 -8.86 -5.71
C LEU A 479 10.88 -9.90 -6.30
N ARG A 480 10.66 -9.88 -7.62
CA ARG A 480 9.83 -10.87 -8.35
C ARG A 480 10.34 -12.32 -8.22
N MET A 481 11.58 -12.52 -7.76
CA MET A 481 12.09 -13.87 -7.49
C MET A 481 11.58 -14.46 -6.16
N PHE A 482 10.83 -13.67 -5.37
CA PHE A 482 10.29 -14.04 -4.06
C PHE A 482 8.75 -14.01 -4.00
N SER A 483 8.10 -13.46 -5.02
CA SER A 483 6.64 -13.42 -5.17
C SER A 483 6.07 -14.81 -5.43
#